data_AF-A0A7Y5US08-F1
#
_entry.id   AF-A0A7Y5US08-F1
#
_cell.length_a   1.000
_cell.length_b   1.000
_cell.length_c   1.000
_cell.angle_alpha   90.00
_cell.angle_beta   90.00
_cell.angle_gamma   90.00
#
_symmetry.space_group_name_H-M   'P 1'
#
loop_
_entity.id
_entity.type
_entity.pdbx_description
1 polymer ?
#
loop_
_entity_poly.entity_id
_entity_poly.type
_entity_poly.pdbx_seq_one_letter_code
_entity_poly.pdbx_strand_id
1 'polypeptide(L)'
;MVQNKLHHAVTGMTAPELIAARADATQPNMGLTTWKGGAVQRADVTVAKNYLHEDEISELNRIVVMFLDYAEDQSRRKQAIHLADWARKLDEFLRFNERAVLPDAGRVSRDDADDKAHAEFERFAQHRRELAEAQGEADNLKALEDLAKERPKRKRRKPKDES
;
A
#
# COMPACT_ATOMS: atom_id res chain seq x y z
N MET A 1 12.58 -1.49 16.18
CA MET A 1 11.89 -1.26 17.46
C MET A 1 11.14 0.07 17.50
N VAL A 2 11.80 1.22 17.33
CA VAL A 2 11.13 2.56 17.36
C VAL A 2 9.95 2.65 16.39
N GLN A 3 10.12 2.17 15.15
CA GLN A 3 9.04 2.14 14.17
C GLN A 3 7.81 1.34 14.64
N ASN A 4 8.00 0.14 15.22
CA ASN A 4 6.89 -0.67 15.73
C ASN A 4 6.16 0.01 16.88
N LYS A 5 6.89 0.73 17.75
CA LYS A 5 6.29 1.52 18.83
C LYS A 5 5.39 2.62 18.28
N LEU A 6 5.84 3.32 17.23
CA LEU A 6 5.05 4.37 16.59
C LEU A 6 3.83 3.81 15.85
N HIS A 7 3.97 2.68 15.14
CA HIS A 7 2.81 2.04 14.50
C HIS A 7 1.79 1.60 15.57
N HIS A 8 2.25 0.95 16.64
CA HIS A 8 1.37 0.49 17.72
C HIS A 8 0.68 1.66 18.45
N ALA A 9 1.37 2.79 18.64
CA ALA A 9 0.79 3.96 19.29
C ALA A 9 -0.38 4.58 18.52
N VAL A 10 -0.50 4.29 17.22
CA VAL A 10 -1.55 4.80 16.34
C VAL A 10 -2.58 3.72 16.03
N THR A 11 -2.14 2.50 15.68
CA THR A 11 -3.02 1.44 15.17
C THR A 11 -3.32 0.35 16.18
N GLY A 12 -2.63 0.32 17.32
CA GLY A 12 -2.65 -0.80 18.26
C GLY A 12 -1.94 -2.06 17.74
N MET A 13 -1.28 -2.00 16.59
CA MET A 13 -0.60 -3.12 15.95
C MET A 13 0.87 -2.79 15.68
N THR A 14 1.74 -3.79 15.78
CA THR A 14 3.09 -3.69 15.21
C THR A 14 3.03 -3.62 13.68
N ALA A 15 4.13 -3.20 13.05
CA ALA A 15 4.19 -3.15 11.58
C ALA A 15 3.90 -4.50 10.90
N PRO A 16 4.45 -5.65 11.35
CA PRO A 16 4.09 -6.96 10.81
C PRO A 16 2.62 -7.33 11.02
N GLU A 17 2.07 -7.06 12.21
CA GLU A 17 0.66 -7.31 12.49
C GLU A 17 -0.27 -6.48 11.61
N LEU A 18 0.08 -5.22 11.35
CA LEU A 18 -0.67 -4.35 10.46
C LEU A 18 -0.69 -4.89 9.02
N ILE A 19 0.47 -5.28 8.50
CA ILE A 19 0.58 -5.90 7.16
C ILE A 19 -0.24 -7.18 7.11
N ALA A 20 -0.03 -8.07 8.09
CA ALA A 20 -0.74 -9.34 8.15
C ALA A 20 -2.26 -9.16 8.32
N ALA A 21 -2.72 -8.10 8.99
CA ALA A 21 -4.14 -7.83 9.15
C ALA A 21 -4.78 -7.21 7.90
N ARG A 22 -4.06 -6.35 7.16
CA ARG A 22 -4.66 -5.52 6.09
C ARG A 22 -4.30 -5.96 4.66
N ALA A 23 -3.26 -6.76 4.46
CA ALA A 23 -2.93 -7.30 3.14
C ALA A 23 -3.99 -8.33 2.72
N ASP A 24 -4.78 -7.98 1.68
CA ASP A 24 -5.92 -8.76 1.22
C ASP A 24 -6.16 -8.58 -0.28
N ALA A 25 -5.93 -9.62 -1.08
CA ALA A 25 -6.07 -9.59 -2.54
C ALA A 25 -7.49 -9.31 -3.04
N THR A 26 -8.51 -9.50 -2.19
CA THR A 26 -9.91 -9.28 -2.55
C THR A 26 -10.29 -7.80 -2.50
N GLN A 27 -9.49 -6.98 -1.82
CA GLN A 27 -9.72 -5.55 -1.71
C GLN A 27 -9.09 -4.78 -2.88
N PRO A 28 -9.65 -3.61 -3.24
CA PRO A 28 -8.99 -2.68 -4.17
C PRO A 28 -7.56 -2.40 -3.72
N ASN A 29 -6.61 -2.52 -4.66
CA ASN A 29 -5.18 -2.28 -4.39
C ASN A 29 -4.63 -3.09 -3.20
N MET A 30 -5.21 -4.25 -2.91
CA MET A 30 -4.87 -5.10 -1.77
C MET A 30 -5.06 -4.50 -0.37
N GLY A 31 -5.90 -3.45 -0.25
CA GLY A 31 -6.05 -2.70 0.99
C GLY A 31 -4.97 -1.64 1.22
N LEU A 32 -4.06 -1.41 0.27
CA LEU A 32 -3.13 -0.28 0.33
C LEU A 32 -3.88 1.03 0.14
N THR A 33 -3.54 2.03 0.94
CA THR A 33 -3.99 3.41 0.84
C THR A 33 -3.00 4.29 0.07
N THR A 34 -1.71 3.92 0.11
CA THR A 34 -0.63 4.64 -0.59
C THR A 34 0.38 3.66 -1.16
N TRP A 35 0.97 3.97 -2.32
CA TRP A 35 2.04 3.17 -2.96
C TRP A 35 2.86 4.06 -3.88
N LYS A 36 4.01 3.57 -4.35
CA LYS A 36 4.85 4.32 -5.28
C LYS A 36 4.42 4.07 -6.73
N GLY A 37 4.32 5.14 -7.52
CA GLY A 37 4.05 5.06 -8.95
C GLY A 37 2.57 4.84 -9.29
N GLY A 38 2.31 4.31 -10.50
CA GLY A 38 0.96 4.19 -11.05
C GLY A 38 0.19 2.93 -10.65
N ALA A 39 0.85 1.92 -10.09
CA ALA A 39 0.23 0.66 -9.71
C ALA A 39 0.96 0.01 -8.55
N VAL A 40 0.23 -0.75 -7.72
CA VAL A 40 0.78 -1.51 -6.59
C VAL A 40 1.88 -2.45 -7.08
N GLN A 41 3.06 -2.36 -6.45
CA GLN A 41 4.19 -3.25 -6.69
C GLN A 41 4.40 -4.22 -5.54
N ARG A 42 5.10 -5.32 -5.81
CA ARG A 42 5.47 -6.32 -4.79
C ARG A 42 6.27 -5.71 -3.63
N ALA A 43 7.03 -4.65 -3.87
CA ALA A 43 7.77 -3.96 -2.82
C ALA A 43 6.90 -3.05 -1.94
N ASP A 44 5.69 -2.68 -2.40
CA ASP A 44 4.79 -1.82 -1.64
C ASP A 44 4.00 -2.60 -0.58
N VAL A 45 3.74 -3.90 -0.80
CA VAL A 45 2.86 -4.71 0.06
C VAL A 45 3.50 -5.09 1.40
N THR A 46 4.82 -4.95 1.53
CA THR A 46 5.57 -5.21 2.77
C THR A 46 5.85 -3.93 3.57
N VAL A 47 5.30 -2.80 3.14
CA VAL A 47 5.50 -1.50 3.80
C VAL A 47 4.26 -1.18 4.63
N ALA A 48 4.34 -1.37 5.95
CA ALA A 48 3.21 -1.14 6.87
C ALA A 48 2.54 0.24 6.72
N LYS A 49 3.32 1.31 6.47
CA LYS A 49 2.77 2.67 6.28
C LYS A 49 1.79 2.78 5.11
N ASN A 50 1.94 1.91 4.11
CA ASN A 50 1.12 1.90 2.91
C ASN A 50 -0.30 1.40 3.18
N TYR A 51 -0.53 0.79 4.35
CA TYR A 51 -1.83 0.33 4.81
C TYR A 51 -2.49 1.28 5.82
N LEU A 52 -1.83 2.38 6.20
CA LEU A 52 -2.39 3.34 7.16
C LEU A 52 -3.50 4.17 6.53
N HIS A 53 -4.58 4.38 7.26
CA HIS A 53 -5.65 5.31 6.89
C HIS A 53 -5.20 6.77 7.08
N GLU A 54 -5.93 7.71 6.48
CA GLU A 54 -5.58 9.14 6.51
C GLU A 54 -5.50 9.69 7.95
N ASP A 55 -6.44 9.31 8.81
CA ASP A 55 -6.45 9.69 10.22
C ASP A 55 -5.21 9.13 10.97
N GLU A 56 -4.86 7.88 10.69
CA GLU A 56 -3.68 7.21 11.28
C GLU A 56 -2.37 7.85 10.81
N ILE A 57 -2.27 8.22 9.52
CA ILE A 57 -1.10 8.95 8.99
C ILE A 57 -1.00 10.33 9.66
N SER A 58 -2.12 11.03 9.81
CA SER A 58 -2.15 12.34 10.45
C SER A 58 -1.71 12.26 11.92
N GLU A 59 -2.18 11.23 12.63
CA GLU A 59 -1.79 10.98 14.01
C GLU A 59 -0.32 10.58 14.14
N LEU A 60 0.15 9.68 13.27
CA LEU A 60 1.56 9.28 13.21
C LEU A 60 2.47 10.50 13.00
N ASN A 61 2.13 11.36 12.03
CA ASN A 61 2.88 12.58 11.75
C ASN A 61 2.91 13.51 12.96
N ARG A 62 1.78 13.68 13.66
CA ARG A 62 1.71 14.48 14.87
C ARG A 62 2.62 13.94 15.98
N ILE A 63 2.61 12.63 16.22
CA ILE A 63 3.49 12.00 17.22
C ILE A 63 4.96 12.21 16.86
N VAL A 64 5.32 11.97 15.60
CA VAL A 64 6.70 12.11 15.12
C VAL A 64 7.20 13.54 15.30
N VAL A 65 6.42 14.54 14.87
CA VAL A 65 6.79 15.96 15.02
C VAL A 65 6.96 16.31 16.49
N MET A 66 5.98 16.00 17.35
CA MET A 66 6.08 16.30 18.79
C MET A 66 7.28 15.61 19.46
N PHE A 67 7.62 14.39 19.05
CA PHE A 67 8.77 13.68 19.59
C PHE A 67 10.10 14.29 19.11
N LEU A 68 10.17 14.79 17.87
CA LEU A 68 11.33 15.53 17.36
C LEU A 68 11.53 16.85 18.11
N ASP A 69 10.46 17.60 18.36
CA ASP A 69 10.51 18.85 19.14
C ASP A 69 10.99 18.57 20.58
N TYR A 70 10.48 17.50 21.20
CA TYR A 70 10.94 17.03 22.49
C TYR A 70 12.43 16.68 22.46
N ALA A 71 12.86 15.92 21.45
CA ALA A 71 14.26 15.53 21.31
C ALA A 71 15.20 16.73 21.12
N GLU A 72 14.75 17.74 20.37
CA GLU A 72 15.47 18.98 20.16
C GLU A 72 15.64 19.77 21.47
N ASP A 73 14.59 19.90 22.27
CA ASP A 73 14.67 20.58 23.59
C ASP A 73 15.66 19.86 24.52
N GLN A 74 15.64 18.52 24.58
CA GLN A 74 16.61 17.76 25.38
C GLN A 74 18.06 18.00 24.91
N SER A 75 18.28 18.03 23.60
CA SER A 75 19.58 18.33 23.00
C SER A 75 20.06 19.75 23.35
N ARG A 76 19.19 20.76 23.23
CA ARG A 76 19.48 22.17 23.58
C ARG A 76 19.87 22.35 25.04
N ARG A 77 19.31 21.54 25.95
CA ARG A 77 19.64 21.53 27.39
C ARG A 77 20.97 20.83 27.72
N LYS A 78 21.77 20.48 26.71
CA LYS A 78 23.06 19.75 26.83
C LYS A 78 22.94 18.42 27.57
N GLN A 79 21.76 17.80 27.54
CA GLN A 79 21.64 16.43 28.01
C GLN A 79 22.20 15.53 26.92
N ALA A 80 23.41 15.01 27.13
CA ALA A 80 23.98 13.99 26.27
C ALA A 80 23.20 12.69 26.48
N ILE A 81 22.15 12.50 25.68
CA ILE A 81 21.34 11.29 25.66
C ILE A 81 21.93 10.32 24.63
N HIS A 82 22.18 9.07 25.03
CA HIS A 82 22.66 8.04 24.10
C HIS A 82 21.54 7.54 23.19
N LEU A 83 21.91 7.04 22.00
CA LEU A 83 20.96 6.48 21.03
C LEU A 83 20.05 5.38 21.61
N ALA A 84 20.58 4.58 22.52
CA ALA A 84 19.84 3.52 23.21
C ALA A 84 18.76 4.06 24.18
N ASP A 85 18.98 5.23 24.77
CA ASP A 85 18.04 5.82 25.73
C ASP A 85 16.83 6.45 25.04
N TRP A 86 16.93 6.83 23.76
CA TRP A 86 15.79 7.35 22.98
C TRP A 86 14.63 6.37 22.88
N ALA A 87 14.91 5.06 22.85
CA ALA A 87 13.86 4.04 22.82
C ALA A 87 13.03 4.02 24.11
N ARG A 88 13.67 4.30 25.26
CA ARG A 88 13.01 4.42 26.57
C ARG A 88 12.29 5.75 26.71
N LYS A 89 12.94 6.84 26.27
CA LYS A 89 12.35 8.18 26.23
C LYS A 89 11.10 8.24 25.36
N LEU A 90 11.07 7.49 24.25
CA LEU A 90 9.87 7.36 23.44
C LEU A 90 8.72 6.69 24.22
N ASP A 91 8.99 5.64 25.00
CA ASP A 91 7.94 5.01 25.82
C ASP A 91 7.43 5.96 26.90
N GLU A 92 8.32 6.69 27.57
CA GLU A 92 7.96 7.72 28.56
C GLU A 92 7.12 8.82 27.91
N PHE A 93 7.54 9.30 26.74
CA PHE A 93 6.82 10.32 25.97
C PHE A 93 5.42 9.85 25.56
N LEU A 94 5.30 8.63 25.04
CA LEU A 94 4.00 8.07 24.65
C LEU A 94 3.08 7.94 25.87
N ARG A 95 3.58 7.40 27.00
CA ARG A 95 2.79 7.32 28.25
C ARG A 95 2.35 8.67 28.77
N PHE A 96 3.26 9.65 28.75
CA PHE A 96 2.97 11.02 29.20
C PHE A 96 1.86 11.68 28.36
N ASN A 97 1.80 11.37 27.07
CA ASN A 97 0.75 11.85 26.17
C ASN A 97 -0.49 10.94 26.14
N GLU A 98 -0.65 10.03 27.12
CA GLU A 98 -1.78 9.09 27.23
C GLU A 98 -1.94 8.18 25.99
N ARG A 99 -0.83 7.83 25.33
CA ARG A 99 -0.80 6.97 24.15
C ARG A 99 -0.43 5.54 24.49
N ALA A 100 -0.91 4.60 23.67
CA ALA A 100 -0.60 3.19 23.80
C ALA A 100 0.90 2.93 23.58
N VAL A 101 1.56 2.29 24.54
CA VAL A 101 2.93 1.81 24.40
C VAL A 101 2.92 0.33 24.09
N LEU A 102 3.75 -0.06 23.12
CA LEU A 102 3.92 -1.45 22.73
C LEU A 102 4.40 -2.28 23.94
N PRO A 103 3.62 -3.26 24.42
CA PRO A 103 3.93 -4.00 25.65
C PRO A 103 4.98 -5.09 25.44
N ASP A 104 5.02 -5.70 24.25
CA ASP A 104 5.89 -6.82 23.89
C ASP A 104 6.33 -6.76 22.41
N ALA A 105 6.93 -7.82 21.87
CA ALA A 105 7.44 -7.83 20.51
C ALA A 105 6.33 -7.91 19.41
N GLY A 106 5.07 -8.10 19.80
CA GLY A 106 3.98 -8.49 18.90
C GLY A 106 3.88 -10.01 18.73
N ARG A 107 2.81 -10.45 18.06
CA ARG A 107 2.49 -11.87 17.85
C ARG A 107 2.87 -12.39 16.48
N VAL A 108 3.07 -11.48 15.51
CA VAL A 108 3.36 -11.81 14.12
C VAL A 108 4.82 -11.45 13.81
N SER A 109 5.57 -12.41 13.28
CA SER A 109 6.93 -12.16 12.84
C SER A 109 6.95 -11.36 11.54
N ARG A 110 8.07 -10.68 11.26
CA ARG A 110 8.21 -9.93 10.01
C ARG A 110 8.15 -10.85 8.79
N ASP A 111 8.82 -12.00 8.86
CA ASP A 111 8.89 -12.95 7.76
C ASP A 111 7.50 -13.53 7.45
N ASP A 112 6.72 -13.90 8.47
CA ASP A 112 5.35 -14.39 8.27
C ASP A 112 4.43 -13.34 7.63
N ALA A 113 4.57 -12.07 8.04
CA ALA A 113 3.79 -10.97 7.47
C ALA A 113 4.17 -10.69 6.01
N ASP A 114 5.47 -10.68 5.70
CA ASP A 114 5.99 -10.43 4.36
C ASP A 114 5.61 -11.59 3.41
N ASP A 115 5.70 -12.84 3.87
CA ASP A 115 5.27 -14.02 3.11
C ASP A 115 3.77 -13.99 2.82
N LYS A 116 2.95 -13.66 3.81
CA LYS A 116 1.50 -13.48 3.60
C LYS A 116 1.23 -12.37 2.58
N ALA A 117 1.85 -11.20 2.74
CA ALA A 117 1.63 -10.07 1.84
C ALA A 117 2.04 -10.38 0.40
N HIS A 118 3.13 -11.12 0.20
CA HIS A 118 3.55 -11.59 -1.11
C HIS A 118 2.57 -12.62 -1.71
N ALA A 119 2.07 -13.56 -0.91
CA ALA A 119 1.07 -14.51 -1.38
C ALA A 119 -0.23 -13.82 -1.84
N GLU A 120 -0.69 -12.82 -1.09
CA GLU A 120 -1.83 -11.98 -1.49
C GLU A 120 -1.49 -11.16 -2.75
N PHE A 121 -0.25 -10.67 -2.89
CA PHE A 121 0.16 -9.93 -4.09
C PHE A 121 0.10 -10.77 -5.35
N GLU A 122 0.55 -12.04 -5.29
CA GLU A 122 0.47 -12.92 -6.45
C GLU A 122 -0.99 -13.19 -6.86
N ARG A 123 -1.90 -13.40 -5.89
CA ARG A 123 -3.34 -13.53 -6.16
C ARG A 123 -3.94 -12.28 -6.80
N PHE A 124 -3.61 -11.11 -6.25
CA PHE A 124 -4.05 -9.83 -6.78
C PHE A 124 -3.51 -9.56 -8.20
N ALA A 125 -2.23 -9.87 -8.42
CA ALA A 125 -1.58 -9.70 -9.71
C ALA A 125 -2.19 -10.63 -10.77
N GLN A 126 -2.53 -11.87 -10.41
CA GLN A 126 -3.24 -12.79 -11.27
C GLN A 126 -4.62 -12.24 -11.66
N HIS A 127 -5.43 -11.85 -10.68
CA HIS A 127 -6.76 -11.29 -10.93
C HIS A 127 -6.72 -10.04 -11.83
N ARG A 128 -5.72 -9.17 -11.64
CA ARG A 128 -5.50 -8.01 -12.52
C ARG A 128 -5.13 -8.37 -13.96
N ARG A 129 -4.35 -9.44 -14.17
CA ARG A 129 -4.01 -9.91 -15.52
C ARG A 129 -5.25 -10.46 -16.22
N GLU A 130 -6.02 -11.30 -15.53
CA GLU A 130 -7.27 -11.87 -16.07
C GLU A 130 -8.26 -10.78 -16.49
N LEU A 131 -8.43 -9.74 -15.66
CA LEU A 131 -9.26 -8.58 -16.01
C LEU A 131 -8.72 -7.79 -17.21
N ALA A 132 -7.41 -7.59 -17.29
CA ALA A 132 -6.79 -6.86 -18.40
C ALA A 132 -6.90 -7.62 -19.72
N GLU A 133 -6.75 -8.95 -19.70
CA GLU A 133 -6.94 -9.82 -20.86
C GLU A 133 -8.40 -9.77 -21.34
N ALA A 134 -9.37 -9.94 -20.43
CA ALA A 134 -10.79 -9.87 -20.77
C ALA A 134 -11.18 -8.50 -21.37
N GLN A 135 -10.63 -7.40 -20.83
CA GLN A 135 -10.85 -6.06 -21.37
C GLN A 135 -10.24 -5.90 -22.76
N GLY A 136 -9.01 -6.38 -22.97
CA GLY A 136 -8.34 -6.33 -24.27
C GLY A 136 -9.07 -7.15 -25.35
N GLU A 137 -9.63 -8.30 -25.00
CA GLU A 137 -10.48 -9.10 -25.89
C GLU A 137 -11.75 -8.35 -26.28
N ALA A 138 -12.43 -7.73 -25.32
CA ALA A 138 -13.64 -6.95 -25.57
C ALA A 138 -13.36 -5.73 -26.48
N ASP A 139 -12.26 -5.03 -26.24
CA ASP A 139 -11.85 -3.87 -27.04
C ASP A 139 -11.47 -4.29 -28.47
N ASN A 140 -10.76 -5.41 -28.63
CA ASN A 140 -10.44 -5.97 -29.94
C ASN A 140 -11.69 -6.39 -30.71
N LEU A 141 -12.64 -7.05 -30.06
CA LEU A 141 -13.91 -7.43 -30.69
C LEU A 141 -14.67 -6.20 -31.18
N LYS A 142 -14.77 -5.17 -30.34
CA LYS A 142 -15.42 -3.91 -30.70
C LYS A 142 -14.73 -3.24 -31.90
N ALA A 143 -13.40 -3.20 -31.93
CA ALA A 143 -12.65 -2.66 -33.06
C ALA A 143 -12.91 -3.45 -34.36
N LEU A 144 -12.99 -4.78 -34.29
CA LEU A 144 -13.32 -5.62 -35.45
C LEU A 144 -14.76 -5.38 -35.95
N GLU A 145 -15.72 -5.22 -35.04
CA GLU A 145 -17.11 -4.89 -35.40
C GLU A 145 -17.22 -3.54 -36.09
N ASP A 146 -16.52 -2.52 -35.59
CA ASP A 146 -16.54 -1.19 -36.17
C ASP A 146 -15.89 -1.19 -37.57
N LEU A 147 -14.77 -1.91 -37.75
CA LEU A 147 -14.16 -2.15 -39.07
C LEU A 147 -15.11 -2.89 -40.03
N ALA A 148 -15.89 -3.85 -39.52
CA ALA A 148 -16.85 -4.59 -40.34
C ALA A 148 -18.02 -3.69 -40.82
N LYS A 149 -18.47 -2.74 -39.99
CA LYS A 149 -19.51 -1.76 -40.34
C LYS A 149 -19.03 -0.74 -41.37
N GLU A 150 -17.76 -0.35 -41.33
CA GLU A 150 -17.18 0.63 -42.27
C GLU A 150 -16.82 0.04 -43.64
N ARG A 151 -16.92 -1.29 -43.82
CA ARG A 151 -16.53 -1.94 -45.06
C ARG A 151 -17.48 -1.56 -46.21
N PRO A 152 -16.99 -0.93 -47.31
CA PRO A 152 -17.86 -0.45 -48.38
C PRO A 152 -18.51 -1.63 -49.12
N LYS A 153 -19.83 -1.56 -49.36
CA LYS A 153 -20.58 -2.53 -50.17
C LYS A 153 -19.90 -2.68 -51.53
N ARG A 154 -19.27 -3.85 -51.77
CA ARG A 154 -18.61 -4.21 -53.04
C ARG A 154 -19.58 -3.94 -54.20
N LYS A 155 -19.31 -2.90 -55.00
CA LYS A 155 -20.09 -2.63 -56.22
C LYS A 155 -19.96 -3.84 -57.14
N ARG A 156 -21.06 -4.58 -57.34
CA ARG A 156 -21.19 -5.61 -58.39
C ARG A 156 -20.84 -4.96 -59.73
N ARG A 157 -19.70 -5.32 -60.33
CA ARG A 157 -19.36 -4.95 -61.71
C ARG A 157 -20.38 -5.61 -62.64
N LYS A 158 -21.16 -4.81 -63.38
CA LYS A 158 -21.99 -5.32 -64.48
C LYS A 158 -21.06 -5.74 -65.65
N PRO A 159 -21.37 -6.84 -66.36
CA PRO A 159 -20.59 -7.23 -67.53
C PRO A 159 -20.73 -6.17 -68.63
N LYS A 160 -19.62 -5.90 -69.32
CA LYS A 160 -19.54 -4.99 -70.47
C LYS A 160 -20.08 -5.74 -71.68
N ASP A 161 -21.18 -5.27 -72.26
CA ASP A 161 -21.63 -5.70 -73.59
C ASP A 161 -20.80 -4.99 -74.66
N GLU A 162 -20.32 -5.76 -75.63
CA GLU A 162 -19.59 -5.33 -76.83
C GLU A 162 -20.54 -4.70 -77.86
N SER A 163 -20.15 -3.56 -78.43
CA SER A 163 -20.48 -3.11 -79.79
C SER A 163 -19.54 -1.99 -80.22
#